data_AF-A0A966UL18-F1
#
_entry.id   AF-A0A966UL18-F1
#
_cell.length_a   1.000
_cell.length_b   1.000
_cell.length_c   1.000
_cell.angle_alpha   90.00
_cell.angle_beta   90.00
_cell.angle_gamma   90.00
#
_symmetry.space_group_name_H-M   'P 1'
#
loop_
_entity.id
_entity.type
_entity.pdbx_description
1 polymer ?
#
loop_
_entity_poly.entity_id
_entity_poly.type
_entity_poly.pdbx_seq_one_letter_code
_entity_poly.pdbx_strand_id
1 'polypeptide(L)'
;QATFVGAELGETKLRRFLTGPAGCEITGIAESADGRTIFVNVQHPGENTTAAFWTGTAPESQWPGNAGYGVTGRPRSATLVITKVDGGLIGV
;
A
#
# COMPACT_ATOMS: atom_id res chain seq x y z
N GLN A 1 -4.14 25.38 4.74
CA GLN A 1 -3.59 24.95 3.43
C GLN A 1 -4.62 25.33 2.37
N ALA A 2 -4.22 25.98 1.27
CA ALA A 2 -5.12 26.13 0.13
C ALA A 2 -5.24 24.75 -0.53
N THR A 3 -6.45 24.20 -0.63
CA THR A 3 -6.67 22.93 -1.33
C THR A 3 -6.30 23.14 -2.80
N PHE A 4 -5.31 22.39 -3.29
CA PHE A 4 -4.97 22.42 -4.70
C PHE A 4 -6.13 21.81 -5.50
N VAL A 5 -6.60 22.52 -6.52
CA VAL A 5 -7.48 21.90 -7.51
C VAL A 5 -6.62 20.86 -8.24
N GLY A 6 -7.08 19.61 -8.25
CA GLY A 6 -6.40 18.52 -8.95
C GLY A 6 -6.24 18.84 -10.44
N ALA A 7 -5.19 18.30 -11.06
CA ALA A 7 -4.99 18.46 -12.49
C ALA A 7 -6.19 17.91 -13.27
N GLU A 8 -6.55 18.59 -14.37
CA GLU A 8 -7.58 18.10 -15.29
C GLU A 8 -7.23 16.68 -15.75
N LEU A 9 -8.19 15.76 -15.58
CA LEU A 9 -8.04 14.36 -15.95
C LEU A 9 -7.86 14.22 -17.47
N GLY A 10 -6.92 13.38 -17.88
CA GLY A 10 -6.69 13.01 -19.27
C GLY A 10 -5.82 11.75 -19.32
N GLU A 11 -6.00 10.92 -20.35
CA GLU A 11 -5.32 9.61 -20.46
C GLU A 11 -3.79 9.71 -20.34
N THR A 12 -3.21 10.82 -20.81
CA THR A 12 -1.77 11.08 -20.73
C THR A 12 -1.26 11.50 -19.35
N LYS A 13 -2.17 11.84 -18.42
CA LYS A 13 -1.85 12.33 -17.07
C LYS A 13 -2.08 11.28 -15.98
N LEU A 14 -2.82 10.20 -16.26
CA LEU A 14 -3.01 9.11 -15.32
C LEU A 14 -1.73 8.26 -15.23
N ARG A 15 -1.18 8.09 -14.02
CA ARG A 15 0.01 7.27 -13.79
C ARG A 15 -0.24 6.27 -12.66
N ARG A 16 0.26 5.05 -12.83
CA ARG A 16 0.31 4.07 -11.75
C ARG A 16 1.40 4.49 -10.76
N PHE A 17 1.00 4.75 -9.53
CA PHE A 17 1.91 5.18 -8.46
C PHE A 17 2.37 4.01 -7.57
N LEU A 18 1.46 3.11 -7.23
CA LEU A 18 1.68 2.02 -6.28
C LEU A 18 1.09 0.71 -6.83
N THR A 19 1.79 -0.40 -6.60
CA THR A 19 1.26 -1.77 -6.70
C THR A 19 1.37 -2.46 -5.34
N GLY A 20 0.34 -3.19 -4.95
CA GLY A 20 0.31 -3.92 -3.68
C GLY A 20 0.94 -5.32 -3.75
N PRO A 21 1.10 -6.00 -2.60
CA PRO A 21 1.47 -7.41 -2.53
C PRO A 21 0.40 -8.34 -3.13
N ALA A 22 0.73 -9.62 -3.29
CA ALA A 22 -0.17 -10.64 -3.84
C ALA A 22 -1.46 -10.78 -3.01
N GLY A 23 -2.59 -11.00 -3.72
CA GLY A 23 -3.91 -11.23 -3.14
C GLY A 23 -4.45 -10.07 -2.28
N CYS A 24 -3.96 -8.83 -2.48
CA CYS A 24 -4.40 -7.67 -1.71
C CYS A 24 -5.28 -6.72 -2.51
N GLU A 25 -6.02 -5.88 -1.79
CA GLU A 25 -6.59 -4.64 -2.30
C GLU A 25 -5.79 -3.45 -1.75
N ILE A 26 -5.54 -2.44 -2.60
CA ILE A 26 -5.08 -1.11 -2.16
C ILE A 26 -6.31 -0.25 -1.90
N THR A 27 -6.49 0.19 -0.65
CA THR A 27 -7.71 0.87 -0.21
C THR A 27 -7.42 1.82 0.94
N GLY A 28 -8.32 2.77 1.19
CA GLY A 28 -8.15 3.80 2.21
C GLY A 28 -6.97 4.73 1.93
N ILE A 29 -7.23 6.04 1.90
CA ILE A 29 -6.19 7.04 1.69
C ILE A 29 -6.41 8.23 2.62
N ALA A 30 -5.32 8.72 3.20
CA ALA A 30 -5.26 9.98 3.90
C ALA A 30 -3.92 10.68 3.61
N GLU A 31 -3.88 12.00 3.78
CA GLU A 31 -2.69 12.82 3.55
C GLU A 31 -2.32 13.56 4.84
N SER A 32 -1.02 13.74 5.10
CA SER A 32 -0.58 14.62 6.17
C SER A 32 -0.94 16.08 5.86
N ALA A 33 -1.18 16.88 6.90
CA ALA A 33 -1.58 18.30 6.73
C ALA A 33 -0.54 19.17 6.01
N ASP A 34 0.69 18.68 5.85
CA ASP A 34 1.78 19.37 5.17
C ASP A 34 2.03 18.86 3.73
N GLY A 35 1.23 17.87 3.29
CA GLY A 35 1.26 17.29 1.95
C GLY A 35 2.51 16.47 1.61
N ARG A 36 3.29 16.06 2.62
CA ARG A 36 4.55 15.32 2.43
C ARG A 36 4.43 13.82 2.66
N THR A 37 3.29 13.36 3.17
CA THR A 37 3.03 11.95 3.47
C THR A 37 1.64 11.56 3.00
N ILE A 38 1.54 10.42 2.29
CA ILE A 38 0.25 9.74 2.09
C ILE A 38 0.23 8.43 2.85
N PHE A 39 -0.89 8.16 3.51
CA PHE A 39 -1.19 6.93 4.21
C PHE A 39 -2.11 6.09 3.34
N VAL A 40 -1.73 4.86 3.05
CA VAL A 40 -2.48 3.97 2.15
C VAL A 40 -2.60 2.58 2.79
N ASN A 41 -3.79 1.98 2.82
CA ASN A 41 -3.93 0.63 3.38
C ASN A 41 -3.74 -0.46 2.32
N VAL A 42 -3.07 -1.52 2.75
CA VAL A 42 -3.04 -2.82 2.09
C VAL A 42 -4.04 -3.71 2.84
N GLN A 43 -5.16 -4.03 2.21
CA GLN A 43 -6.19 -4.88 2.77
C GLN A 43 -5.98 -6.34 2.34
N HIS A 44 -6.24 -7.26 3.30
CA HIS A 44 -6.28 -8.71 3.12
C HIS A 44 -5.20 -9.32 2.20
N PRO A 45 -3.91 -8.98 2.35
CA PRO A 45 -2.88 -9.58 1.53
C PRO A 45 -2.92 -11.11 1.63
N GLY A 46 -2.86 -11.78 0.49
CA GLY A 46 -2.97 -13.23 0.39
C GLY A 46 -4.39 -13.77 0.61
N GLU A 47 -5.43 -13.05 0.16
CA GLU A 47 -6.85 -13.44 0.33
C GLU A 47 -7.15 -14.88 -0.14
N ASN A 48 -6.40 -15.40 -1.11
CA ASN A 48 -6.59 -16.74 -1.67
C ASN A 48 -5.75 -17.81 -0.96
N THR A 49 -5.12 -17.48 0.18
CA THR A 49 -4.37 -18.45 0.98
C THR A 49 -5.30 -19.58 1.45
N THR A 50 -5.00 -20.80 1.02
CA THR A 50 -5.83 -21.97 1.35
C THR A 50 -5.59 -22.46 2.78
N ALA A 51 -6.53 -23.25 3.30
CA ALA A 51 -6.40 -23.86 4.63
C ALA A 51 -5.20 -24.82 4.77
N ALA A 52 -4.62 -25.30 3.67
CA ALA A 52 -3.39 -26.11 3.68
C ALA A 52 -2.20 -25.36 4.29
N PHE A 53 -2.28 -24.02 4.39
CA PHE A 53 -1.37 -23.20 5.16
C PHE A 53 -1.18 -23.72 6.60
N TRP A 54 -2.26 -24.15 7.26
CA TRP A 54 -2.19 -24.66 8.64
C TRP A 54 -1.47 -26.00 8.76
N THR A 55 -1.28 -26.70 7.63
CA THR A 55 -0.54 -27.97 7.55
C THR A 55 0.84 -27.81 6.92
N GLY A 56 1.33 -26.57 6.77
CA GLY A 56 2.71 -26.27 6.36
C GLY A 56 2.89 -25.82 4.91
N THR A 57 1.81 -25.65 4.13
CA THR A 57 1.91 -25.04 2.79
C THR A 57 2.20 -23.54 2.90
N ALA A 58 2.99 -22.97 1.98
CA ALA A 58 3.24 -21.53 1.96
C ALA A 58 1.95 -20.74 1.66
N PRO A 59 1.74 -19.57 2.30
CA PRO A 59 0.63 -18.69 1.97
C PRO A 59 0.85 -17.98 0.62
N GLU A 60 -0.20 -17.43 0.03
CA GLU A 60 -0.12 -16.63 -1.21
C GLU A 60 0.73 -15.36 -1.02
N SER A 61 0.70 -14.79 0.19
CA SER A 61 1.47 -13.62 0.57
C SER A 61 2.06 -13.81 1.96
N GLN A 62 3.24 -13.21 2.18
CA GLN A 62 3.91 -13.13 3.48
C GLN A 62 4.05 -11.68 3.96
N TRP A 63 3.30 -10.76 3.36
CA TRP A 63 3.31 -9.35 3.68
C TRP A 63 2.80 -9.08 5.11
N PRO A 64 3.36 -8.10 5.86
CA PRO A 64 4.57 -7.33 5.55
C PRO A 64 5.85 -7.97 6.11
N GLY A 65 5.76 -9.17 6.71
CA GLY A 65 6.89 -9.84 7.35
C GLY A 65 8.04 -10.13 6.40
N ASN A 66 7.75 -10.51 5.15
CA ASN A 66 8.77 -10.68 4.10
C ASN A 66 9.47 -9.37 3.66
N ALA A 67 8.92 -8.21 4.02
CA ALA A 67 9.54 -6.90 3.83
C ALA A 67 10.28 -6.41 5.09
N GLY A 68 10.43 -7.25 6.11
CA GLY A 68 11.14 -6.93 7.35
C GLY A 68 10.28 -6.30 8.45
N TYR A 69 8.95 -6.26 8.27
CA TYR A 69 8.04 -5.68 9.26
C TYR A 69 7.23 -6.77 9.98
N GLY A 70 7.59 -7.04 11.23
CA GLY A 70 6.98 -8.09 12.03
C GLY A 70 7.46 -9.49 11.67
N VAL A 71 6.71 -10.51 12.09
CA VAL A 71 7.08 -11.92 11.91
C VAL A 71 6.70 -12.40 10.52
N THR A 72 7.64 -13.01 9.79
CA THR A 72 7.38 -13.66 8.49
C THR A 72 6.47 -14.87 8.63
N GLY A 73 5.56 -15.07 7.67
CA GLY A 73 4.63 -16.20 7.66
C GLY A 73 3.22 -15.73 7.33
N ARG A 74 2.32 -15.76 8.32
CA ARG A 74 0.91 -15.37 8.13
C ARG A 74 0.81 -13.90 7.67
N PRO A 75 0.15 -13.61 6.54
CA PRO A 75 0.02 -12.25 6.06
C PRO A 75 -0.88 -11.39 6.96
N ARG A 76 -0.63 -10.08 6.97
CA ARG A 76 -1.35 -9.09 7.80
C ARG A 76 -1.62 -7.83 6.98
N SER A 77 -2.83 -7.28 7.10
CA SER A 77 -3.12 -5.93 6.61
C SER A 77 -2.18 -4.91 7.24
N ALA A 78 -1.85 -3.84 6.51
CA ALA A 78 -0.97 -2.78 7.01
C ALA A 78 -1.33 -1.42 6.41
N THR A 79 -1.05 -0.35 7.15
CA THR A 79 -1.06 1.02 6.64
C THR A 79 0.36 1.40 6.23
N LEU A 80 0.54 1.73 4.96
CA LEU A 80 1.78 2.29 4.42
C LEU A 80 1.88 3.76 4.80
N VAL A 81 3.11 4.19 5.07
CA VAL A 81 3.49 5.61 5.21
C VAL A 81 4.41 5.93 4.06
N ILE A 82 3.90 6.63 3.05
CA ILE A 82 4.65 6.90 1.82
C ILE A 82 5.12 8.35 1.83
N THR A 83 6.44 8.54 1.75
CA THR A 83 7.12 9.83 1.70
C THR A 83 8.01 9.92 0.47
N LYS A 84 8.35 11.14 0.04
CA LYS A 84 9.33 11.38 -1.02
C LYS A 84 10.74 11.41 -0.42
N VAL A 85 11.73 10.81 -1.09
CA VAL A 85 13.12 10.71 -0.58
C VAL A 85 13.74 12.09 -0.31
N ASP A 86 13.36 13.10 -1.08
CA ASP A 86 13.81 14.49 -0.94
C ASP A 86 12.99 15.32 0.06
N GLY A 87 11.98 14.73 0.71
CA GLY A 87 11.07 15.44 1.62
C GLY A 87 10.11 16.42 0.93
N GLY A 88 10.02 16.37 -0.39
CA GLY A 88 9.08 17.19 -1.17
C GLY A 88 7.62 16.78 -0.99
N LEU A 89 6.73 17.56 -1.60
CA LEU A 89 5.30 17.26 -1.63
C LEU A 89 5.03 15.97 -2.42
N ILE A 90 4.02 15.21 -2.01
CA ILE A 90 3.60 13.98 -2.68
C ILE A 90 2.72 14.30 -3.89
N GLY A 91 2.97 13.63 -5.02
CA GLY A 91 2.10 13.68 -6.20
C GLY A 91 2.21 14.94 -7.06
N VAL A 92 3.21 15.80 -6.80
CA VAL A 92 3.50 17.05 -7.54
C VAL A 92 4.69 16.90 -8.47
#